data_AF-A0A935C5M3-F1
#
_entry.id   AF-A0A935C5M3-F1
#
_cell.length_a   1.000
_cell.length_b   1.000
_cell.length_c   1.000
_cell.angle_alpha   90.00
_cell.angle_beta   90.00
_cell.angle_gamma   90.00
#
_symmetry.space_group_name_H-M   'P 1'
#
loop_
_entity.id
_entity.type
_entity.pdbx_description
1 polymer ?
#
loop_
_entity_poly.entity_id
_entity_poly.type
_entity_poly.pdbx_seq_one_letter_code
_entity_poly.pdbx_strand_id
1 'polypeptide(L)'
;MTFNGPPTTARYGLGVHKSGTGSGTVVSSPSGINCGTDCIEFYTGGTTVTLTAAAASGSTFSGWSGACTGTALSCTVTLPVQSLVTATFAGPPSVATLNSGQPVTGLSGATNSERHFVLEVPSGATNLQIVINGGSGDADLYVRLGQLASTSAWDCRPFFGGNDESCVSAFPLPGNYFILLHGYAAYSGVTIGGSYAMGDGTRTQLTATPLVPGPSKGVPKQR
;
A
#
# COMPACT_ATOMS: atom_id res chain seq x y z
N MET A 1 -48.68 42.33 -23.31
CA MET A 1 -47.48 42.66 -22.52
C MET A 1 -46.78 41.35 -22.21
N THR A 2 -45.72 41.01 -22.94
CA THR A 2 -44.90 39.82 -22.66
C THR A 2 -43.83 40.22 -21.65
N PHE A 3 -43.90 39.66 -20.44
CA PHE A 3 -42.81 39.80 -19.47
C PHE A 3 -41.69 38.82 -19.86
N ASN A 4 -40.71 39.29 -20.64
CA ASN A 4 -39.42 38.61 -20.71
C ASN A 4 -38.70 38.84 -19.38
N GLY A 5 -38.83 37.89 -18.44
CA GLY A 5 -37.96 37.88 -17.27
C GLY A 5 -36.49 37.86 -17.69
N PRO A 6 -35.56 38.41 -16.89
CA PRO A 6 -34.14 38.35 -17.21
C PRO A 6 -33.72 36.87 -17.36
N PRO A 7 -32.83 36.52 -18.32
CA PRO A 7 -32.37 35.15 -18.47
C PRO A 7 -31.71 34.70 -17.17
N THR A 8 -32.28 33.71 -16.49
CA THR A 8 -31.68 33.12 -15.29
C THR A 8 -30.47 32.31 -15.73
N THR A 9 -29.27 32.74 -15.35
CA THR A 9 -28.04 31.98 -15.62
C THR A 9 -28.09 30.64 -14.90
N ALA A 10 -28.08 29.53 -15.64
CA ALA A 10 -28.04 28.20 -15.07
C ALA A 10 -26.77 28.01 -14.23
N ARG A 11 -26.90 27.33 -13.07
CA ARG A 11 -25.77 26.92 -12.24
C ARG A 11 -25.71 25.40 -12.16
N TYR A 12 -24.49 24.87 -12.17
CA TYR A 12 -24.24 23.44 -12.10
C TYR A 12 -23.31 23.12 -10.94
N GLY A 13 -23.64 22.05 -10.22
CA GLY A 13 -22.83 21.56 -9.11
C GLY A 13 -21.58 20.85 -9.62
N LEU A 14 -20.43 21.19 -9.05
CA LEU A 14 -19.19 20.43 -9.17
C LEU A 14 -18.91 19.76 -7.84
N GLY A 15 -18.95 18.42 -7.83
CA GLY A 15 -18.53 17.62 -6.69
C GLY A 15 -17.09 17.13 -6.84
N VAL A 16 -16.38 17.03 -5.72
CA VAL A 16 -15.10 16.33 -5.61
C VAL A 16 -15.23 15.14 -4.68
N HIS A 17 -14.92 13.96 -5.17
CA HIS A 17 -14.78 12.75 -4.37
C HIS A 17 -13.30 12.45 -4.14
N LYS A 18 -12.91 12.08 -2.92
CA LYS A 18 -11.55 11.60 -2.62
C LYS A 18 -11.57 10.09 -2.48
N SER A 19 -10.60 9.41 -3.07
CA SER A 19 -10.48 7.95 -3.03
C SER A 19 -9.04 7.49 -2.79
N GLY A 20 -8.87 6.19 -2.59
CA GLY A 20 -7.57 5.55 -2.35
C GLY A 20 -7.27 5.34 -0.87
N THR A 21 -6.09 4.78 -0.58
CA THR A 21 -5.63 4.47 0.79
C THR A 21 -4.96 5.66 1.47
N GLY A 22 -4.65 6.70 0.71
CA GLY A 22 -4.02 7.92 1.19
C GLY A 22 -5.04 9.01 1.50
N SER A 23 -4.52 10.16 1.90
CA SER A 23 -5.34 11.33 2.18
C SER A 23 -4.76 12.59 1.56
N GLY A 24 -5.61 13.61 1.46
CA GLY A 24 -5.27 14.89 0.88
C GLY A 24 -6.44 15.85 0.86
N THR A 25 -6.20 17.01 0.27
CA THR A 25 -7.18 18.08 0.07
C THR A 25 -7.24 18.44 -1.41
N VAL A 26 -8.38 18.98 -1.85
CA VAL A 26 -8.56 19.52 -3.20
C VAL A 26 -9.19 20.89 -3.08
N VAL A 27 -8.59 21.89 -3.73
CA VAL A 27 -9.11 23.26 -3.77
C VAL A 27 -9.46 23.67 -5.21
N SER A 28 -10.41 24.58 -5.38
CA SER A 28 -10.80 25.10 -6.69
C SER A 28 -10.38 26.55 -6.94
N SER A 29 -10.21 26.89 -8.23
CA SER A 29 -10.20 28.24 -8.76
C SER A 29 -11.14 28.32 -9.98
N PRO A 30 -12.22 29.14 -9.98
CA PRO A 30 -12.64 30.04 -8.90
C PRO A 30 -12.90 29.32 -7.57
N SER A 31 -12.71 30.03 -6.46
CA SER A 31 -12.82 29.47 -5.12
C SER A 31 -14.24 29.03 -4.80
N GLY A 32 -14.36 27.93 -4.05
CA GLY A 32 -15.62 27.45 -3.49
C GLY A 32 -15.54 25.99 -3.04
N ILE A 33 -14.65 25.20 -3.62
CA ILE A 33 -14.33 23.86 -3.14
C ILE A 33 -13.06 23.92 -2.29
N ASN A 34 -13.12 23.36 -1.08
CA ASN A 34 -11.98 23.01 -0.25
C ASN A 34 -12.26 21.63 0.38
N CYS A 35 -12.04 20.60 -0.43
CA CYS A 35 -12.40 19.22 -0.15
C CYS A 35 -11.40 18.55 0.82
N GLY A 36 -11.19 19.21 1.96
CA GLY A 36 -10.92 18.60 3.26
C GLY A 36 -12.19 18.54 4.13
N THR A 37 -13.10 19.51 3.96
CA THR A 37 -14.38 19.61 4.68
C THR A 37 -15.56 19.99 3.79
N ASP A 38 -15.33 20.66 2.65
CA ASP A 38 -16.37 21.06 1.71
C ASP A 38 -16.00 20.66 0.28
N CYS A 39 -16.79 19.76 -0.29
CA CYS A 39 -16.48 19.07 -1.53
C CYS A 39 -17.47 19.39 -2.66
N ILE A 40 -18.40 20.32 -2.48
CA ILE A 40 -19.44 20.62 -3.48
C ILE A 40 -19.60 22.13 -3.60
N GLU A 41 -19.58 22.65 -4.83
CA GLU A 41 -19.87 24.07 -5.12
C GLU A 41 -20.72 24.22 -6.40
N PHE A 42 -21.50 25.30 -6.50
CA PHE A 42 -22.32 25.61 -7.66
C PHE A 42 -21.75 26.79 -8.46
N TYR A 43 -21.30 26.52 -9.69
CA TYR A 43 -20.79 27.54 -10.61
C TYR A 43 -21.79 27.84 -11.72
N THR A 44 -21.67 29.01 -12.35
CA THR A 44 -22.44 29.34 -13.55
C THR A 44 -22.09 28.40 -14.71
N GLY A 45 -23.06 28.09 -15.56
CA GLY A 45 -22.85 27.28 -16.76
C GLY A 45 -21.77 27.85 -17.68
N GLY A 46 -20.90 26.98 -18.18
CA GLY A 46 -19.75 27.35 -19.01
C GLY A 46 -18.50 27.82 -18.23
N THR A 47 -18.57 27.92 -16.90
CA THR A 47 -17.40 28.28 -16.08
C THR A 47 -16.33 27.20 -16.19
N THR A 48 -15.08 27.63 -16.41
CA THR A 48 -13.91 26.78 -16.31
C THR A 48 -13.36 26.84 -14.89
N VAL A 49 -13.33 25.70 -14.22
CA VAL A 49 -12.84 25.52 -12.84
C VAL A 49 -11.57 24.67 -12.87
N THR A 50 -10.50 25.18 -12.26
CA THR A 50 -9.28 24.42 -12.03
C THR A 50 -9.27 23.88 -10.61
N LEU A 51 -9.23 22.56 -10.48
CA LEU A 51 -9.04 21.85 -9.22
C LEU A 51 -7.55 21.59 -9.00
N THR A 52 -7.06 21.77 -7.78
CA THR A 52 -5.67 21.49 -7.40
C THR A 52 -5.65 20.54 -6.21
N ALA A 53 -4.96 19.40 -6.35
CA ALA A 53 -4.79 18.42 -5.29
C ALA A 53 -3.52 18.69 -4.48
N ALA A 54 -3.61 18.50 -3.17
CA ALA A 54 -2.47 18.48 -2.25
C ALA A 54 -2.55 17.22 -1.38
N ALA A 55 -1.58 16.32 -1.54
CA ALA A 55 -1.49 15.11 -0.72
C ALA A 55 -1.09 15.47 0.72
N ALA A 56 -1.64 14.76 1.70
CA ALA A 56 -1.20 14.87 3.09
C ALA A 56 0.17 14.21 3.29
N SER A 57 0.81 14.47 4.43
CA SER A 57 2.08 13.83 4.79
C SER A 57 1.96 12.29 4.74
N GLY A 58 2.95 11.64 4.12
CA GLY A 58 2.97 10.18 3.91
C GLY A 58 2.08 9.68 2.77
N SER A 59 1.27 10.53 2.14
CA SER A 59 0.45 10.19 0.97
C SER A 59 1.03 10.77 -0.32
N THR A 60 0.60 10.22 -1.45
CA THR A 60 0.90 10.73 -2.80
C THR A 60 -0.38 10.93 -3.58
N PHE A 61 -0.39 11.87 -4.52
CA PHE A 61 -1.50 12.04 -5.45
C PHE A 61 -1.33 11.08 -6.63
N SER A 62 -2.31 10.21 -6.86
CA SER A 62 -2.25 9.18 -7.90
C SER A 62 -2.92 9.60 -9.21
N GLY A 63 -3.88 10.53 -9.16
CA GLY A 63 -4.52 11.06 -10.37
C GLY A 63 -6.00 11.39 -10.21
N TRP A 64 -6.53 11.96 -11.29
CA TRP A 64 -7.91 12.39 -11.46
C TRP A 64 -8.70 11.41 -12.31
N SER A 65 -9.99 11.24 -12.02
CA SER A 65 -10.97 10.57 -12.88
C SER A 65 -12.35 11.24 -12.81
N GLY A 66 -13.26 10.85 -13.71
CA GLY A 66 -14.59 11.45 -13.83
C GLY A 66 -14.60 12.61 -14.83
N ALA A 67 -15.13 13.76 -14.43
CA ALA A 67 -15.29 14.92 -15.31
C ALA A 67 -13.96 15.57 -15.77
N CYS A 68 -12.84 15.22 -15.14
CA CYS A 68 -11.51 15.49 -15.66
C CYS A 68 -10.56 14.36 -15.27
N THR A 69 -9.49 14.16 -16.06
CA THR A 69 -8.57 13.03 -15.94
C THR A 69 -7.12 13.48 -16.05
N GLY A 70 -6.20 12.67 -15.52
CA GLY A 70 -4.76 12.90 -15.62
C GLY A 70 -4.04 12.80 -14.28
N THR A 71 -2.73 12.91 -14.29
CA THR A 71 -1.87 12.74 -13.11
C THR A 71 -1.23 14.05 -12.63
N ALA A 72 -1.40 15.13 -13.38
CA ALA A 72 -0.97 16.46 -12.94
C ALA A 72 -1.72 16.88 -11.68
N LEU A 73 -1.07 17.65 -10.80
CA LEU A 73 -1.70 18.14 -9.57
C LEU A 73 -2.91 19.06 -9.84
N SER A 74 -3.00 19.65 -11.03
CA SER A 74 -4.11 20.48 -11.47
C SER A 74 -4.98 19.76 -12.50
N CYS A 75 -6.30 19.92 -12.39
CA CYS A 75 -7.29 19.36 -13.30
C CYS A 75 -8.33 20.43 -13.65
N THR A 76 -8.53 20.68 -14.95
CA THR A 76 -9.45 21.72 -15.41
C THR A 76 -10.75 21.10 -15.91
N VAL A 77 -11.88 21.60 -15.40
CA VAL A 77 -13.24 21.19 -15.76
C VAL A 77 -13.98 22.41 -16.28
N THR A 78 -14.54 22.34 -17.48
CA THR A 78 -15.58 23.30 -17.91
C THR A 78 -16.94 22.71 -17.54
N LEU A 79 -17.82 23.52 -16.95
CA LEU A 79 -19.12 23.07 -16.41
C LEU A 79 -20.30 23.39 -17.34
N PRO A 80 -20.59 22.57 -18.37
CA PRO A 80 -21.83 22.68 -19.12
C PRO A 80 -23.00 22.01 -18.40
N VAL A 81 -22.73 21.14 -17.42
CA VAL A 81 -23.68 20.34 -16.66
C VAL A 81 -23.12 20.01 -15.27
N GLN A 82 -23.94 19.40 -14.41
CA GLN A 82 -23.49 18.88 -13.11
C GLN A 82 -22.41 17.81 -13.31
N SER A 83 -21.32 17.92 -12.55
CA SER A 83 -20.11 17.14 -12.77
C SER A 83 -19.53 16.60 -11.46
N LEU A 84 -18.85 15.45 -11.52
CA LEU A 84 -18.15 14.84 -10.40
C LEU A 84 -16.72 14.51 -10.83
N VAL A 85 -15.74 14.95 -10.04
CA VAL A 85 -14.32 14.62 -10.21
C VAL A 85 -13.88 13.77 -9.02
N THR A 86 -13.13 12.70 -9.29
CA THR A 86 -12.49 11.90 -8.24
C THR A 86 -10.99 12.20 -8.21
N ALA A 87 -10.49 12.56 -7.03
CA ALA A 87 -9.07 12.72 -6.72
C ALA A 87 -8.59 11.49 -5.95
N THR A 88 -7.65 10.73 -6.51
CA THR A 88 -7.15 9.51 -5.86
C THR A 88 -5.82 9.80 -5.15
N PHE A 89 -5.73 9.45 -3.87
CA PHE A 89 -4.51 9.54 -3.07
C PHE A 89 -4.06 8.14 -2.65
N ALA A 90 -2.79 7.80 -2.87
CA ALA A 90 -2.20 6.57 -2.37
C ALA A 90 -1.44 6.83 -1.06
N GLY A 91 -1.77 6.06 -0.03
CA GLY A 91 -1.07 6.07 1.25
C GLY A 91 0.17 5.17 1.21
N PRO A 92 0.96 5.13 2.29
CA PRO A 92 2.03 4.15 2.40
C PRO A 92 1.43 2.72 2.44
N PRO A 93 2.21 1.68 2.09
CA PRO A 93 1.73 0.31 2.21
C PRO A 93 1.28 -0.02 3.64
N SER A 94 0.12 -0.66 3.77
CA SER A 94 -0.36 -1.15 5.06
C SER A 94 0.47 -2.35 5.51
N VAL A 95 1.01 -2.31 6.73
CA VAL A 95 1.85 -3.38 7.30
C VAL A 95 1.13 -4.05 8.46
N ALA A 96 0.81 -5.34 8.34
CA ALA A 96 0.16 -6.11 9.40
C ALA A 96 1.17 -6.69 10.40
N THR A 97 0.87 -6.69 11.69
CA THR A 97 1.76 -7.29 12.69
C THR A 97 1.59 -8.80 12.75
N LEU A 98 2.71 -9.54 12.69
CA LEU A 98 2.77 -10.94 13.03
C LEU A 98 3.20 -11.08 14.48
N ASN A 99 2.48 -11.90 15.25
CA ASN A 99 2.88 -12.28 16.59
C ASN A 99 3.63 -13.60 16.54
N SER A 100 4.70 -13.74 17.34
CA SER A 100 5.50 -14.96 17.38
C SER A 100 4.63 -16.19 17.68
N GLY A 101 4.68 -17.20 16.82
CA GLY A 101 3.91 -18.44 16.94
C GLY A 101 2.43 -18.33 16.57
N GLN A 102 1.96 -17.18 16.07
CA GLN A 102 0.56 -16.96 15.65
C GLN A 102 0.49 -16.76 14.13
N PRO A 103 0.32 -17.84 13.35
CA PRO A 103 0.25 -17.73 11.89
C PRO A 103 -1.03 -17.05 11.41
N VAL A 104 -0.93 -16.30 10.32
CA VAL A 104 -2.07 -15.72 9.59
C VAL A 104 -2.39 -16.64 8.41
N THR A 105 -3.60 -17.20 8.41
CA THR A 105 -4.03 -18.21 7.44
C THR A 105 -5.00 -17.64 6.41
N GLY A 106 -5.29 -18.41 5.35
CA GLY A 106 -6.32 -18.05 4.37
C GLY A 106 -5.97 -16.86 3.48
N LEU A 107 -4.68 -16.57 3.31
CA LEU A 107 -4.22 -15.44 2.50
C LEU A 107 -4.35 -15.77 1.01
N SER A 108 -4.92 -14.83 0.27
CA SER A 108 -5.07 -14.90 -1.18
C SER A 108 -4.69 -13.57 -1.82
N GLY A 109 -4.24 -13.61 -3.07
CA GLY A 109 -3.81 -12.43 -3.80
C GLY A 109 -3.77 -12.68 -5.31
N ALA A 110 -3.86 -11.61 -6.08
CA ALA A 110 -3.68 -11.65 -7.53
C ALA A 110 -2.19 -11.66 -7.91
N THR A 111 -1.91 -11.91 -9.19
CA THR A 111 -0.58 -11.68 -9.75
C THR A 111 -0.11 -10.25 -9.49
N ASN A 112 1.15 -10.09 -9.07
CA ASN A 112 1.79 -8.87 -8.61
C ASN A 112 1.16 -8.20 -7.37
N SER A 113 0.25 -8.88 -6.65
CA SER A 113 -0.27 -8.34 -5.39
C SER A 113 0.79 -8.41 -4.29
N GLU A 114 0.80 -7.41 -3.43
CA GLU A 114 1.75 -7.30 -2.31
C GLU A 114 0.98 -7.21 -1.00
N ARG A 115 1.41 -7.99 0.00
CA ARG A 115 0.96 -7.87 1.40
C ARG A 115 2.18 -7.72 2.29
N HIS A 116 2.18 -6.67 3.11
CA HIS A 116 3.29 -6.40 4.02
C HIS A 116 2.96 -6.82 5.44
N PHE A 117 3.95 -7.38 6.10
CA PHE A 117 3.89 -7.75 7.51
C PHE A 117 5.13 -7.25 8.26
N VAL A 118 5.03 -7.19 9.59
CA VAL A 118 6.15 -6.90 10.48
C VAL A 118 6.15 -7.89 11.64
N LEU A 119 7.32 -8.44 11.96
CA LEU A 119 7.57 -9.22 13.16
C LEU A 119 8.64 -8.49 13.97
N GLU A 120 8.30 -8.10 15.19
CA GLU A 120 9.28 -7.58 16.14
C GLU A 120 10.03 -8.75 16.78
N VAL A 121 11.35 -8.73 16.66
CA VAL A 121 12.24 -9.74 17.27
C VAL A 121 13.03 -9.06 18.39
N PRO A 122 12.82 -9.46 19.65
CA PRO A 122 13.51 -8.86 20.79
C PRO A 122 14.97 -9.31 20.88
N SER A 123 15.79 -8.56 21.63
CA SER A 123 17.17 -8.96 21.93
C SER A 123 17.22 -10.29 22.67
N GLY A 124 18.14 -11.16 22.29
CA GLY A 124 18.29 -12.49 22.90
C GLY A 124 17.34 -13.55 22.32
N ALA A 125 16.52 -13.20 21.32
CA ALA A 125 15.81 -14.19 20.52
C ALA A 125 16.79 -15.12 19.79
N THR A 126 16.37 -16.37 19.63
CA THR A 126 17.10 -17.42 18.91
C THR A 126 16.12 -18.19 18.03
N ASN A 127 16.63 -18.95 17.07
CA ASN A 127 15.82 -19.81 16.20
C ASN A 127 14.64 -19.08 15.53
N LEU A 128 14.92 -17.92 14.92
CA LEU A 128 13.95 -17.18 14.12
C LEU A 128 13.57 -17.99 12.89
N GLN A 129 12.27 -18.13 12.67
CA GLN A 129 11.68 -18.74 11.49
C GLN A 129 10.56 -17.84 10.98
N ILE A 130 10.67 -17.41 9.74
CA ILE A 130 9.61 -16.73 9.00
C ILE A 130 9.28 -17.61 7.82
N VAL A 131 8.05 -18.08 7.74
CA VAL A 131 7.64 -19.11 6.79
C VAL A 131 6.34 -18.76 6.11
N ILE A 132 6.20 -19.19 4.87
CA ILE A 132 4.91 -19.34 4.21
C ILE A 132 4.74 -20.79 3.80
N ASN A 133 3.50 -21.27 3.83
CA ASN A 133 3.18 -22.63 3.46
C ASN A 133 1.71 -22.83 3.06
N GLY A 134 1.45 -23.95 2.39
CA GLY A 134 0.10 -24.40 2.01
C GLY A 134 -0.55 -23.58 0.89
N GLY A 135 -1.86 -23.79 0.70
CA GLY A 135 -2.61 -23.11 -0.35
C GLY A 135 -2.27 -23.60 -1.77
N SER A 136 -2.59 -22.76 -2.76
CA SER A 136 -2.29 -22.96 -4.18
C SER A 136 -1.74 -21.68 -4.82
N GLY A 137 -1.18 -21.77 -6.02
CA GLY A 137 -0.55 -20.64 -6.72
C GLY A 137 0.94 -20.52 -6.46
N ASP A 138 1.46 -19.29 -6.58
CA ASP A 138 2.89 -18.97 -6.45
C ASP A 138 3.04 -17.64 -5.69
N ALA A 139 3.09 -17.73 -4.36
CA ALA A 139 3.37 -16.63 -3.46
C ALA A 139 4.82 -16.67 -3.02
N ASP A 140 5.54 -15.57 -3.20
CA ASP A 140 6.93 -15.38 -2.87
C ASP A 140 7.11 -14.69 -1.51
N LEU A 141 8.11 -15.13 -0.73
CA LEU A 141 8.52 -14.53 0.54
C LEU A 141 9.76 -13.65 0.37
N TYR A 142 9.66 -12.41 0.85
CA TYR A 142 10.78 -11.48 0.97
C TYR A 142 10.85 -10.95 2.39
N VAL A 143 12.03 -10.96 3.01
CA VAL A 143 12.23 -10.47 4.38
C VAL A 143 13.38 -9.49 4.43
N ARG A 144 13.22 -8.40 5.19
CA ARG A 144 14.24 -7.37 5.39
C ARG A 144 14.20 -6.81 6.81
N LEU A 145 15.36 -6.60 7.43
CA LEU A 145 15.49 -6.01 8.76
C LEU A 145 15.48 -4.47 8.69
N GLY A 146 14.67 -3.84 9.53
CA GLY A 146 14.65 -2.41 9.80
C GLY A 146 14.04 -1.53 8.71
N GLN A 147 13.77 -2.07 7.51
CA GLN A 147 13.19 -1.35 6.37
C GLN A 147 12.19 -2.25 5.65
N LEU A 148 11.19 -1.65 4.98
CA LEU A 148 10.23 -2.38 4.14
C LEU A 148 10.96 -3.27 3.14
N ALA A 149 10.54 -4.53 3.10
CA ALA A 149 10.92 -5.48 2.06
C ALA A 149 10.19 -5.15 0.75
N SER A 150 10.89 -5.32 -0.36
CA SER A 150 10.34 -5.24 -1.71
C SER A 150 10.93 -6.32 -2.61
N THR A 151 10.35 -6.53 -3.79
CA THR A 151 10.92 -7.44 -4.81
C THR A 151 12.34 -7.03 -5.26
N SER A 152 12.74 -5.79 -5.01
CA SER A 152 14.07 -5.25 -5.35
C SER A 152 14.98 -5.01 -4.14
N ALA A 153 14.47 -5.11 -2.91
CA ALA A 153 15.22 -4.87 -1.68
C ALA A 153 14.80 -5.84 -0.56
N TRP A 154 15.67 -6.80 -0.25
CA TRP A 154 15.43 -7.89 0.68
C TRP A 154 16.76 -8.40 1.23
N ASP A 155 16.73 -8.96 2.44
CA ASP A 155 17.86 -9.64 3.08
C ASP A 155 17.75 -11.16 2.94
N CYS A 156 16.52 -11.67 2.90
CA CYS A 156 16.22 -13.07 2.62
C CYS A 156 15.06 -13.21 1.64
N ARG A 157 15.25 -14.13 0.69
CA ARG A 157 14.26 -14.56 -0.31
C ARG A 157 14.54 -16.04 -0.63
N PRO A 158 13.67 -16.99 -0.26
CA PRO A 158 13.89 -18.41 -0.55
C PRO A 158 13.64 -18.75 -2.03
N PHE A 159 14.23 -19.85 -2.51
CA PHE A 159 14.33 -20.16 -3.95
C PHE A 159 13.48 -21.35 -4.41
N PHE A 160 12.52 -21.74 -3.58
CA PHE A 160 11.60 -22.83 -3.88
C PHE A 160 10.41 -22.31 -4.69
N GLY A 161 9.95 -23.10 -5.66
CA GLY A 161 8.74 -22.84 -6.41
C GLY A 161 7.50 -23.19 -5.59
N GLY A 162 6.44 -22.39 -5.74
CA GLY A 162 5.22 -22.54 -4.96
C GLY A 162 5.27 -21.76 -3.64
N ASN A 163 4.38 -22.12 -2.72
CA ASN A 163 4.10 -21.32 -1.53
C ASN A 163 4.91 -21.73 -0.29
N ASP A 164 5.77 -22.74 -0.38
CA ASP A 164 6.52 -23.29 0.76
C ASP A 164 7.92 -22.67 0.82
N GLU A 165 8.04 -21.57 1.56
CA GLU A 165 9.28 -20.79 1.68
C GLU A 165 9.61 -20.45 3.12
N SER A 166 10.91 -20.36 3.42
CA SER A 166 11.39 -20.08 4.77
C SER A 166 12.63 -19.20 4.80
N CYS A 167 12.58 -18.18 5.66
CA CYS A 167 13.71 -17.36 6.07
C CYS A 167 14.01 -17.66 7.54
N VAL A 168 15.20 -18.21 7.79
CA VAL A 168 15.60 -18.64 9.13
C VAL A 168 16.88 -17.96 9.59
N SER A 169 17.02 -17.77 10.91
CA SER A 169 18.29 -17.42 11.54
C SER A 169 18.38 -18.05 12.93
N ALA A 170 19.48 -18.75 13.20
CA ALA A 170 19.74 -19.32 14.52
C ALA A 170 19.91 -18.24 15.59
N PHE A 171 20.52 -17.10 15.21
CA PHE A 171 20.83 -15.97 16.09
C PHE A 171 20.43 -14.66 15.41
N PRO A 172 19.13 -14.32 15.36
CA PRO A 172 18.66 -13.11 14.71
C PRO A 172 19.19 -11.85 15.41
N LEU A 173 19.35 -10.78 14.63
CA LEU A 173 19.53 -9.43 15.19
C LEU A 173 18.19 -8.95 15.77
N PRO A 174 18.18 -8.21 16.89
CA PRO A 174 16.96 -7.59 17.36
C PRO A 174 16.47 -6.51 16.38
N GLY A 175 15.16 -6.37 16.28
CA GLY A 175 14.52 -5.31 15.50
C GLY A 175 13.29 -5.77 14.74
N ASN A 176 12.81 -4.88 13.87
CA ASN A 176 11.63 -5.12 13.04
C ASN A 176 12.01 -5.82 11.75
N TYR A 177 11.56 -7.06 11.60
CA TYR A 177 11.64 -7.78 10.36
C TYR A 177 10.40 -7.45 9.54
N PHE A 178 10.58 -6.73 8.43
CA PHE A 178 9.51 -6.46 7.48
C PHE A 178 9.47 -7.60 6.46
N ILE A 179 8.27 -8.13 6.26
CA ILE A 179 8.01 -9.27 5.38
C ILE A 179 7.09 -8.80 4.26
N LEU A 180 7.43 -9.14 3.03
CA LEU A 180 6.55 -8.99 1.87
C LEU A 180 6.16 -10.38 1.39
N LEU A 181 4.85 -10.63 1.36
CA LEU A 181 4.23 -11.72 0.63
C LEU A 181 3.82 -11.19 -0.75
N HIS A 182 4.45 -11.68 -1.81
CA HIS A 182 4.25 -11.21 -3.17
C HIS A 182 3.64 -12.31 -4.05
N GLY A 183 2.50 -12.06 -4.68
CA GLY A 183 1.91 -13.03 -5.61
C GLY A 183 2.64 -13.01 -6.95
N TYR A 184 3.67 -13.84 -7.14
CA TYR A 184 4.29 -14.01 -8.47
C TYR A 184 3.26 -14.50 -9.50
N ALA A 185 2.37 -15.38 -9.06
CA ALA A 185 1.08 -15.66 -9.68
C ALA A 185 -0.05 -15.45 -8.67
N ALA A 186 -1.30 -15.48 -9.14
CA ALA A 186 -2.44 -15.50 -8.24
C ALA A 186 -2.33 -16.72 -7.29
N TYR A 187 -2.56 -16.49 -6.00
CA TYR A 187 -2.44 -17.50 -4.95
C TYR A 187 -3.65 -17.48 -4.03
N SER A 188 -3.92 -18.60 -3.37
CA SER A 188 -5.04 -18.70 -2.44
C SER A 188 -4.80 -19.68 -1.30
N GLY A 189 -5.30 -19.34 -0.11
CA GLY A 189 -5.24 -20.21 1.06
C GLY A 189 -3.83 -20.34 1.68
N VAL A 190 -2.91 -19.43 1.36
CA VAL A 190 -1.55 -19.43 1.90
C VAL A 190 -1.59 -19.05 3.38
N THR A 191 -0.72 -19.68 4.16
CA THR A 191 -0.45 -19.33 5.55
C THR A 191 0.91 -18.66 5.65
N ILE A 192 1.01 -17.58 6.43
CA ILE A 192 2.27 -16.96 6.81
C ILE A 192 2.46 -17.04 8.31
N GLY A 193 3.66 -17.38 8.76
CA GLY A 193 4.00 -17.49 10.17
C GLY A 193 5.36 -16.87 10.46
N GLY A 194 5.50 -16.33 11.67
CA GLY A 194 6.77 -15.90 12.24
C GLY A 194 6.89 -16.48 13.64
N SER A 195 8.04 -17.06 13.99
CA SER A 195 8.30 -17.56 15.33
C SER A 195 9.78 -17.43 15.69
N TYR A 196 10.05 -17.29 16.97
CA TYR A 196 11.39 -17.31 17.54
C TYR A 196 11.31 -17.88 18.96
N ALA A 197 12.43 -18.44 19.44
CA ALA A 197 12.59 -18.84 20.83
C ALA A 197 13.23 -17.70 21.64
N MET A 198 12.79 -17.52 22.87
CA MET A 198 13.50 -16.67 23.83
C MET A 198 14.53 -17.53 24.56
N GLY A 199 15.80 -17.14 24.52
CA GLY A 199 16.80 -17.73 25.40
C GLY A 199 16.54 -17.34 26.86
N ASP A 200 16.95 -18.18 27.80
CA ASP A 200 16.83 -17.99 29.25
C ASP A 200 17.72 -16.87 29.85
N GLY A 201 18.14 -15.88 29.05
CA GLY A 201 18.89 -14.72 29.51
C GLY A 201 20.35 -14.97 29.93
N THR A 202 20.88 -16.20 29.83
CA THR A 202 22.23 -16.52 30.36
C THR A 202 23.34 -16.70 29.33
N ARG A 203 23.08 -16.54 28.02
CA ARG A 203 24.13 -16.73 27.00
C ARG A 203 24.72 -15.38 26.57
N THR A 204 25.98 -15.16 26.95
CA THR A 204 26.85 -14.12 26.39
C THR A 204 26.88 -14.26 24.88
N GLN A 205 26.22 -13.31 24.20
CA GLN A 205 26.38 -12.91 22.79
C GLN A 205 27.11 -13.94 21.90
N LEU A 206 26.38 -14.98 21.49
CA LEU A 206 26.74 -15.71 20.27
C LEU A 206 26.64 -14.70 19.12
N THR A 207 27.65 -14.66 18.25
CA THR A 207 27.68 -13.71 17.14
C THR A 207 26.41 -13.84 16.31
N ALA A 208 25.64 -12.74 16.23
CA ALA A 208 24.41 -12.71 15.45
C ALA A 208 24.68 -13.17 14.02
N THR A 209 23.79 -14.01 13.50
CA THR A 209 23.87 -14.53 12.14
C THR A 209 22.80 -13.83 11.31
N PRO A 210 23.15 -13.27 10.15
CA PRO A 210 22.16 -12.74 9.21
C PRO A 210 21.09 -13.80 8.87
N LEU A 211 19.91 -13.35 8.44
CA LEU A 211 18.96 -14.26 7.79
C LEU A 211 19.68 -15.00 6.67
N VAL A 212 19.43 -16.29 6.51
CA VAL A 212 20.00 -17.08 5.42
C VAL A 212 19.49 -16.47 4.09
N PRO A 213 20.34 -15.78 3.31
CA PRO A 213 19.90 -15.24 2.04
C PRO A 213 19.73 -16.40 1.07
N GLY A 214 18.73 -16.36 0.21
CA GLY A 214 18.78 -17.18 -0.99
C GLY A 214 19.76 -16.59 -2.03
N PRO A 215 20.00 -17.27 -3.17
CA PRO A 215 20.86 -16.79 -4.25
C PRO A 215 20.73 -15.30 -4.61
N SER A 216 21.80 -14.75 -5.20
CA SER A 216 21.85 -13.36 -5.66
C SER A 216 20.68 -12.98 -6.56
N LYS A 217 20.30 -11.70 -6.53
CA LYS A 217 19.24 -11.09 -7.38
C LYS A 217 19.35 -11.55 -8.83
N GLY A 218 18.22 -11.95 -9.42
CA GLY A 218 18.12 -12.33 -10.84
C GLY A 218 18.20 -13.84 -11.12
N VAL A 219 18.47 -14.68 -10.12
CA VAL A 219 18.36 -16.14 -10.29
C VAL A 219 16.87 -16.54 -10.30
N PRO A 220 16.38 -17.22 -11.35
CA PRO A 220 15.01 -17.74 -11.38
C PRO A 220 14.79 -18.74 -10.25
N LYS A 221 13.61 -18.72 -9.63
CA LYS A 221 13.20 -19.77 -8.68
C LYS A 221 13.22 -21.14 -9.37
N GLN A 222 13.57 -22.19 -8.62
CA GLN A 222 13.43 -23.55 -9.12
C GLN A 222 11.94 -23.92 -9.06
N ARG A 223 11.34 -24.15 -10.23
CA ARG A 223 9.95 -24.61 -10.39
C ARG A 223 9.86 -26.12 -10.25
#